data_AF-A0A7K3VE43-F1
#
_entry.id   AF-A0A7K3VE43-F1
#
_cell.length_a   1.000
_cell.length_b   1.000
_cell.length_c   1.000
_cell.angle_alpha   90.00
_cell.angle_beta   90.00
_cell.angle_gamma   90.00
#
_symmetry.space_group_name_H-M   'P 1'
#
loop_
_entity.id
_entity.type
_entity.pdbx_description
1 polymer ?
#
loop_
_entity_poly.entity_id
_entity_poly.type
_entity_poly.pdbx_seq_one_letter_code
_entity_poly.pdbx_strand_id
1 'polypeptide(L)'
;MVEKAFNVLMQGLQARIKPVSEKMLLSQYHGQEKKRRAAIEAIDPDGWIVLARLRAGSATGRVFWDACDLVIMAPAADVAARRFDRCVLLSG
;
A
#
# COMPACT_ATOMS: atom_id res chain seq x y z
N MET A 1 -30.24 -26.12 -42.69
CA MET A 1 -28.82 -26.34 -42.29
C MET A 1 -28.17 -25.11 -41.66
N VAL A 2 -28.54 -23.88 -42.05
CA VAL A 2 -27.93 -22.62 -41.55
C VAL A 2 -28.12 -22.38 -40.05
N GLU A 3 -29.32 -22.65 -39.50
CA GLU A 3 -29.60 -22.42 -38.06
C GLU A 3 -28.79 -23.31 -37.12
N LYS A 4 -28.49 -24.56 -37.53
CA LYS A 4 -27.63 -25.46 -36.74
C LYS A 4 -26.20 -24.93 -36.66
N ALA A 5 -25.67 -24.40 -37.76
CA ALA A 5 -24.32 -23.84 -37.78
C ALA A 5 -24.22 -22.56 -36.93
N PHE A 6 -25.26 -21.70 -36.99
CA PHE A 6 -25.34 -20.50 -36.17
C PHE A 6 -25.43 -20.82 -34.67
N ASN A 7 -26.25 -21.80 -34.28
CA ASN A 7 -26.38 -22.19 -32.87
C ASN A 7 -25.09 -22.77 -32.29
N VAL A 8 -24.34 -23.57 -33.06
CA VAL A 8 -23.04 -24.11 -32.63
C VAL A 8 -22.00 -22.99 -32.47
N LEU A 9 -21.99 -22.00 -33.36
CA LEU A 9 -21.15 -20.81 -33.24
C LEU A 9 -21.47 -20.03 -31.95
N MET A 10 -22.75 -19.80 -31.68
CA MET A 10 -23.20 -19.05 -30.49
C MET A 10 -22.89 -19.80 -29.19
N GLN A 11 -23.03 -21.13 -29.17
CA GLN A 11 -22.62 -21.96 -28.03
C GLN A 11 -21.10 -21.90 -27.79
N GLY A 12 -20.30 -21.94 -28.85
CA GLY A 12 -18.85 -21.78 -28.76
C GLY A 12 -18.42 -20.43 -28.19
N LEU A 13 -19.11 -19.35 -28.61
CA LEU A 13 -18.90 -18.01 -28.06
C LEU A 13 -19.28 -17.93 -26.58
N GLN A 14 -20.45 -18.43 -26.19
CA GLN A 14 -20.88 -18.44 -24.78
C GLN A 14 -19.95 -19.26 -23.88
N ALA A 15 -19.48 -20.41 -24.37
CA ALA A 15 -18.54 -21.27 -23.65
C ALA A 15 -17.16 -20.62 -23.49
N ARG A 16 -16.76 -19.70 -24.37
CA ARG A 16 -15.51 -18.91 -24.24
C ARG A 16 -15.67 -17.67 -23.36
N ILE A 17 -16.82 -16.99 -23.42
CA ILE A 17 -17.05 -15.74 -22.66
C ILE A 17 -17.08 -16.00 -21.15
N LYS A 18 -17.74 -17.08 -20.70
CA LYS A 18 -17.86 -17.40 -19.27
C LYS A 18 -16.50 -17.61 -18.56
N PRO A 19 -15.60 -18.49 -19.02
CA PRO A 19 -14.33 -18.74 -18.33
C PRO A 19 -13.32 -17.60 -18.49
N VAL A 20 -13.40 -16.80 -19.56
CA VAL A 20 -12.51 -15.63 -19.74
C VAL A 20 -12.90 -14.52 -18.77
N SER A 21 -14.20 -14.26 -18.59
CA SER A 21 -14.70 -13.28 -17.64
C SER A 21 -14.35 -13.66 -16.19
N GLU A 22 -14.58 -14.92 -15.80
CA GLU A 22 -14.31 -15.39 -14.44
C GLU A 22 -12.81 -15.34 -14.07
N LYS A 23 -11.93 -15.82 -14.96
CA LYS A 23 -10.48 -15.76 -14.73
C LYS A 23 -9.96 -14.33 -14.66
N MET A 24 -10.54 -13.44 -15.46
CA MET A 24 -10.18 -12.02 -15.46
C MET A 24 -10.63 -11.34 -14.15
N LEU A 25 -11.85 -11.63 -13.68
CA LEU A 25 -12.36 -11.11 -12.41
C LEU A 25 -11.53 -11.61 -11.22
N LEU A 26 -11.19 -12.90 -11.18
CA LEU A 26 -10.33 -13.47 -10.13
C LEU A 26 -8.93 -12.86 -10.14
N SER A 27 -8.34 -12.67 -11.33
CA SER A 27 -7.04 -12.02 -11.47
C SER A 27 -7.07 -10.56 -10.98
N GLN A 28 -8.12 -9.81 -11.35
CA GLN A 28 -8.32 -8.44 -10.88
C GLN A 28 -8.51 -8.39 -9.36
N TYR A 29 -9.29 -9.31 -8.79
CA TYR A 29 -9.51 -9.41 -7.35
C TYR A 29 -8.20 -9.67 -6.60
N HIS A 30 -7.39 -10.64 -7.03
CA HIS A 30 -6.08 -10.89 -6.39
C HIS A 30 -5.12 -9.69 -6.52
N GLY A 31 -5.12 -9.01 -7.67
CA GLY A 31 -4.34 -7.79 -7.86
C GLY A 31 -4.79 -6.65 -6.93
N GLN A 32 -6.10 -6.49 -6.75
CA GLN A 32 -6.70 -5.53 -5.82
C GLN A 32 -6.39 -5.87 -4.36
N GLU A 33 -6.51 -7.13 -3.96
CA GLU A 33 -6.26 -7.57 -2.60
C GLU A 33 -4.78 -7.40 -2.20
N LYS A 34 -3.86 -7.67 -3.13
CA LYS A 34 -2.43 -7.40 -2.93
C LYS A 34 -2.15 -5.91 -2.72
N LYS A 35 -2.76 -5.04 -3.52
CA LYS A 35 -2.65 -3.58 -3.34
C LYS A 35 -3.26 -3.12 -2.02
N ARG A 36 -4.42 -3.66 -1.66
CA ARG A 36 -5.11 -3.34 -0.39
C ARG A 36 -4.26 -3.74 0.81
N ARG A 37 -3.63 -4.91 0.76
CA ARG A 37 -2.76 -5.40 1.83
C ARG A 37 -1.51 -4.54 1.99
N ALA A 38 -0.87 -4.15 0.89
CA ALA A 38 0.26 -3.22 0.91
C ALA A 38 -0.12 -1.83 1.45
N ALA A 39 -1.33 -1.35 1.13
CA ALA A 39 -1.83 -0.08 1.68
C ALA A 39 -2.10 -0.17 3.19
N ILE A 40 -2.65 -1.28 3.67
CA ILE A 40 -2.89 -1.51 5.11
C ILE A 40 -1.57 -1.59 5.88
N GLU A 41 -0.57 -2.34 5.37
CA GLU A 41 0.77 -2.38 5.99
C GLU A 41 1.47 -1.02 6.00
N ALA A 42 1.19 -0.15 5.03
CA ALA A 42 1.75 1.21 5.01
C ALA A 42 1.07 2.17 5.99
N ILE A 43 -0.18 1.89 6.38
CA ILE A 43 -1.00 2.75 7.24
C ILE A 43 -0.94 2.31 8.71
N ASP A 44 -0.44 1.11 9.00
CA ASP A 44 -0.36 0.59 10.37
C ASP A 44 0.49 1.52 11.27
N PRO A 45 -0.11 2.25 12.22
CA PRO A 45 0.62 3.14 13.12
C PRO A 45 1.56 2.37 14.07
N ASP A 46 1.27 1.09 14.34
CA ASP A 46 2.16 0.21 15.11
C ASP A 46 3.39 -0.23 14.28
N GLY A 47 3.34 0.01 12.96
CA GLY A 47 4.45 -0.21 12.03
C GLY A 47 5.50 0.90 12.03
N TRP A 48 5.39 1.93 12.88
CA TRP A 48 6.34 3.05 12.95
C TRP A 48 6.99 3.17 14.33
N ILE A 49 8.31 3.42 14.34
CA ILE A 49 9.12 3.58 15.55
C ILE A 49 9.58 5.04 15.65
N VAL A 50 9.44 5.63 16.85
CA VAL A 50 10.05 6.92 17.18
C VAL A 50 11.54 6.73 17.41
N LEU A 51 12.37 7.35 16.57
CA LEU A 51 13.83 7.29 16.67
C LEU A 51 14.38 8.34 17.63
N ALA A 52 13.81 9.55 17.59
CA ALA A 52 14.21 10.65 18.45
C ALA A 52 13.04 11.60 18.67
N ARG A 53 13.00 12.19 19.86
CA ARG A 53 12.11 13.29 20.20
C ARG A 53 12.96 14.44 20.73
N LEU A 54 12.91 15.57 20.04
CA LEU A 54 13.52 16.81 20.49
C LEU A 54 12.41 17.67 21.08
N ARG A 55 12.53 17.96 22.37
CA ARG A 55 11.56 18.80 23.07
C ARG A 55 11.71 20.25 22.64
N ALA A 56 10.59 20.96 22.59
CA ALA A 56 10.59 22.41 22.51
C ALA A 56 11.52 23.01 23.59
N GLY A 57 12.36 23.99 23.21
CA GLY A 57 13.31 24.62 24.11
C GLY A 57 14.56 23.79 24.45
N SER A 58 14.80 22.65 23.80
CA SER A 58 16.04 21.89 23.95
C SER A 58 17.24 22.71 23.47
N ALA A 59 18.18 22.97 24.37
CA ALA A 59 19.40 23.75 24.11
C ALA A 59 20.48 22.92 23.40
N THR A 60 20.20 22.40 22.20
CA THR A 60 21.19 21.68 21.37
C THR A 60 22.09 22.61 20.55
N GLY A 61 22.08 23.91 20.82
CA GLY A 61 22.95 24.90 20.16
C GLY A 61 22.55 25.26 18.73
N ARG A 62 21.47 24.67 18.19
CA ARG A 62 20.78 25.16 16.98
C ARG A 62 19.34 25.46 17.37
N VAL A 63 18.97 26.74 17.33
CA VAL A 63 17.59 27.18 17.58
C VAL A 63 16.72 26.62 16.46
N PHE A 64 15.99 25.54 16.74
CA PHE A 64 14.84 25.17 15.93
C PHE A 64 13.76 26.20 16.25
N TRP A 65 13.48 27.05 15.27
CA TRP A 65 12.49 28.09 15.38
C TRP A 65 11.12 27.45 15.56
N ASP A 66 10.37 28.05 16.48
CA ASP A 66 9.03 27.71 16.93
C ASP A 66 8.95 26.61 18.01
N ALA A 67 8.08 26.85 19.00
CA ALA A 67 8.01 26.17 20.29
C ALA A 67 7.43 24.75 20.22
N CYS A 68 7.66 24.05 19.11
CA CYS A 68 7.08 22.76 18.80
C CYS A 68 8.03 21.61 19.18
N ASP A 69 7.47 20.54 19.72
CA ASP A 69 8.18 19.27 19.83
C ASP A 69 8.45 18.72 18.42
N LEU A 70 9.64 18.18 18.20
CA LEU A 70 10.01 17.57 16.93
C LEU A 70 10.21 16.06 17.13
N VAL A 71 9.56 15.27 16.29
CA VAL A 71 9.59 13.80 16.36
C VAL A 71 10.13 13.26 15.04
N ILE A 72 11.16 12.42 15.13
CA ILE A 72 11.70 11.65 13.99
C ILE A 72 11.16 10.23 14.09
N MET A 73 10.52 9.76 13.03
CA MET A 73 9.94 8.41 12.97
C MET A 73 10.42 7.66 11.73
N ALA A 74 10.47 6.33 11.82
CA ALA A 74 10.78 5.44 10.70
C ALA A 74 9.95 4.17 10.76
N PRO A 75 9.67 3.49 9.62
CA PRO A 75 9.00 2.20 9.64
C PRO A 75 9.82 1.17 10.43
N ALA A 76 9.17 0.37 11.27
CA ALA A 76 9.80 -0.64 12.11
C ALA A 76 10.64 -1.64 11.31
N ALA A 77 10.14 -2.06 10.14
CA ALA A 77 10.84 -2.94 9.22
C ALA A 77 12.14 -2.31 8.68
N ASP A 78 12.14 -0.99 8.46
CA ASP A 78 13.30 -0.26 7.95
C ASP A 78 14.34 -0.07 9.06
N VAL A 79 13.91 0.21 10.29
CA VAL A 79 14.78 0.22 11.48
C VAL A 79 15.47 -1.14 11.67
N ALA A 80 14.71 -2.24 11.60
CA ALA A 80 15.27 -3.60 11.70
C ALA A 80 16.27 -3.91 10.58
N ALA A 81 16.02 -3.40 9.37
CA ALA A 81 16.89 -3.55 8.21
C ALA A 81 18.00 -2.47 8.12
N ARG A 82 18.10 -1.55 9.08
CA ARG A 82 19.02 -0.39 9.07
C ARG A 82 18.92 0.49 7.82
N ARG A 83 17.70 0.62 7.28
CA ARG A 83 17.35 1.52 6.17
C ARG A 83 16.66 2.76 6.74
N PHE A 84 17.09 3.94 6.33
CA PHE A 84 16.61 5.22 6.91
C PHE A 84 16.20 6.23 5.84
N ASP A 85 16.09 5.80 4.59
CA ASP A 85 15.64 6.62 3.45
C ASP A 85 14.16 7.04 3.57
N ARG A 86 13.38 6.38 4.44
CA ARG A 86 11.95 6.64 4.66
C ARG A 86 11.64 7.29 6.02
N CYS A 87 12.64 7.88 6.67
CA CYS A 87 12.42 8.65 7.89
C CYS A 87 11.54 9.88 7.63
N VAL A 88 10.62 10.15 8.56
CA VAL A 88 9.77 11.34 8.52
C VAL A 88 10.03 12.24 9.73
N LEU A 89 9.89 13.54 9.50
CA LEU A 89 10.02 14.58 10.51
C LEU A 89 8.63 15.17 10.77
N LEU A 90 8.16 15.10 12.02
CA LEU A 90 6.88 15.67 12.45
C LEU A 90 7.14 16.79 13.45
N SER A 91 6.48 17.94 13.25
CA SER A 91 6.38 19.01 14.23
C SER A 91 5.03 18.89 14.96
N GLY A 92 5.07 18.86 16.29
CA GLY A 92 3.90 18.81 17.17
C GLY A 92 3.33 20.18 17.51
#